data_AF-A0A5C8DS86-F1
#
_entry.id   AF-A0A5C8DS86-F1
#
_cell.length_a   1.000
_cell.length_b   1.000
_cell.length_c   1.000
_cell.angle_alpha   90.00
_cell.angle_beta   90.00
_cell.angle_gamma   90.00
#
_symmetry.space_group_name_H-M   'P 1'
#
loop_
_entity.id
_entity.type
_entity.pdbx_description
1 polymer ?
#
loop_
_entity_poly.entity_id
_entity_poly.type
_entity_poly.pdbx_seq_one_letter_code
_entity_poly.pdbx_strand_id
1 'polypeptide(L)'
;MEWEWLKTGIGPLKDLLTFLNKESKTNDVLKKQVIRELRNNLNIFHNGFLNNVKPDVLVEMLSNEAVKEAIKNNFRFRKLKPGSIEPYHVYDDRNKKYIGWDAEKLMDKIDEKIEELRNIKKMNSNSFESVRNNISLMLSNLYYRMKLLADFIRSDVK
;
A
#
# COMPACT_ATOMS: atom_id res chain seq x y z
N MET A 1 -10.32 15.20 13.59
CA MET A 1 -10.41 14.53 12.28
C MET A 1 -9.01 14.37 11.76
N GLU A 2 -8.53 13.14 11.52
CA GLU A 2 -7.43 12.96 10.56
C GLU A 2 -7.30 11.51 10.08
N TRP A 3 -7.81 10.52 10.84
CA TRP A 3 -7.65 9.11 10.50
C TRP A 3 -8.84 8.19 10.80
N GLU A 4 -10.06 8.72 10.92
CA GLU A 4 -11.27 7.93 11.24
C GLU A 4 -11.47 6.70 10.32
N TRP A 5 -10.99 6.78 9.08
CA TRP A 5 -11.03 5.69 8.10
C TRP A 5 -10.12 4.50 8.44
N LEU A 6 -9.10 4.64 9.30
CA LEU A 6 -8.27 3.50 9.75
C LEU A 6 -8.92 2.70 10.89
N LYS A 7 -9.84 3.29 11.67
CA LYS A 7 -10.44 2.62 12.83
C LYS A 7 -11.13 1.30 12.49
N THR A 8 -11.79 1.22 11.34
CA THR A 8 -12.49 0.02 10.87
C THR A 8 -11.56 -1.03 10.26
N GLY A 9 -10.33 -0.67 9.88
CA GLY A 9 -9.37 -1.55 9.19
C GLY A 9 -8.21 -2.08 10.05
N ILE A 10 -8.01 -1.56 11.26
CA ILE A 10 -6.84 -1.86 12.09
C ILE A 10 -6.81 -3.28 12.64
N GLY A 11 -7.95 -3.81 13.09
CA GLY A 11 -8.03 -5.18 13.63
C GLY A 11 -7.53 -6.23 12.62
N PRO A 12 -8.12 -6.28 11.41
CA PRO A 12 -7.71 -7.21 10.34
C PRO A 12 -6.28 -6.99 9.82
N LEU A 13 -5.69 -5.81 10.07
CA LEU A 13 -4.37 -5.47 9.56
C LEU A 13 -3.26 -6.28 10.24
N LYS A 14 -3.38 -6.61 11.53
CA LYS A 14 -2.35 -7.36 12.26
C LYS A 14 -2.13 -8.74 11.65
N ASP A 15 -3.22 -9.46 11.35
CA ASP A 15 -3.17 -10.76 10.70
C ASP A 15 -2.55 -10.67 9.30
N LEU A 16 -2.87 -9.61 8.57
CA LEU A 16 -2.32 -9.34 7.24
C LEU A 16 -0.81 -9.05 7.30
N LEU A 17 -0.33 -8.31 8.30
CA LEU A 17 1.10 -8.07 8.52
C LEU A 17 1.84 -9.38 8.87
N THR A 18 1.24 -10.22 9.71
CA THR A 18 1.79 -11.55 10.02
C THR A 18 1.85 -12.44 8.77
N PHE A 19 0.80 -12.43 7.96
CA PHE A 19 0.76 -13.12 6.68
C PHE A 19 1.89 -12.65 5.75
N LEU A 20 2.00 -11.35 5.47
CA LEU A 20 3.04 -10.81 4.60
C LEU A 20 4.45 -11.11 5.11
N ASN A 21 4.64 -11.14 6.43
CA ASN A 21 5.92 -11.55 7.01
C ASN A 21 6.27 -13.00 6.67
N LYS A 22 5.30 -13.92 6.74
CA LYS A 22 5.49 -15.33 6.32
C LYS A 22 5.73 -15.41 4.81
N GLU A 23 4.90 -14.75 4.01
CA GLU A 23 4.97 -14.77 2.54
C GLU A 23 6.30 -14.19 2.00
N SER A 24 6.91 -13.25 2.74
CA SER A 24 8.23 -12.71 2.38
C SER A 24 9.38 -13.72 2.52
N LYS A 25 9.17 -14.91 3.10
CA LYS A 25 10.17 -15.97 3.22
C LYS A 25 10.27 -16.80 1.94
N THR A 26 10.40 -16.13 0.80
CA THR A 26 10.61 -16.73 -0.52
C THR A 26 12.07 -16.63 -0.98
N ASN A 27 12.47 -17.50 -1.89
CA ASN A 27 13.80 -17.51 -2.53
C ASN A 27 13.92 -16.43 -3.62
N ASP A 28 12.80 -15.96 -4.19
CA ASP A 28 12.80 -14.84 -5.14
C ASP A 28 13.06 -13.54 -4.39
N VAL A 29 14.28 -13.00 -4.56
CA VAL A 29 14.77 -11.82 -3.83
C VAL A 29 13.93 -10.58 -4.11
N LEU A 30 13.51 -10.38 -5.36
CA LEU A 30 12.72 -9.21 -5.75
C LEU A 30 11.30 -9.32 -5.19
N LYS A 31 10.66 -10.49 -5.31
CA LYS A 31 9.36 -10.75 -4.68
C LYS A 31 9.42 -10.51 -3.17
N LYS A 32 10.47 -11.02 -2.51
CA LYS A 32 10.70 -10.83 -1.07
C LYS A 32 10.83 -9.36 -0.68
N GLN A 33 11.59 -8.57 -1.43
CA GLN A 33 11.77 -7.14 -1.16
C GLN A 33 10.45 -6.37 -1.32
N VAL A 34 9.72 -6.62 -2.40
CA VAL A 34 8.42 -5.97 -2.67
C VAL A 34 7.39 -6.30 -1.58
N ILE A 35 7.28 -7.56 -1.16
CA ILE A 35 6.36 -7.96 -0.08
C ILE A 35 6.75 -7.32 1.26
N ARG A 36 8.06 -7.22 1.55
CA ARG A 36 8.53 -6.54 2.76
C ARG A 36 8.21 -5.05 2.74
N GLU A 37 8.39 -4.38 1.61
CA GLU A 37 8.05 -2.96 1.47
C GLU A 37 6.55 -2.72 1.63
N LEU A 38 5.70 -3.54 1.00
CA LEU A 38 4.25 -3.49 1.19
C LEU A 38 3.87 -3.66 2.67
N ARG A 39 4.42 -4.67 3.35
CA ARG A 39 4.21 -4.92 4.78
C ARG A 39 4.66 -3.72 5.63
N ASN A 40 5.85 -3.18 5.36
CA ASN A 40 6.41 -2.08 6.14
C ASN A 40 5.57 -0.81 5.97
N ASN A 41 5.14 -0.49 4.75
CA ASN A 41 4.26 0.65 4.48
C ASN A 41 2.90 0.50 5.20
N LEU A 42 2.29 -0.68 5.15
CA LEU A 42 1.07 -0.97 5.90
C LEU A 42 1.27 -0.83 7.42
N ASN A 43 2.44 -1.24 7.94
CA ASN A 43 2.80 -1.08 9.34
C ASN A 43 3.06 0.39 9.71
N ILE A 44 3.58 1.21 8.79
CA ILE A 44 3.72 2.66 8.96
C ILE A 44 2.34 3.30 9.10
N PHE A 45 1.37 2.95 8.25
CA PHE A 45 -0.02 3.43 8.42
C PHE A 45 -0.62 3.01 9.76
N HIS A 46 -0.41 1.76 10.17
CA HIS A 46 -0.88 1.26 11.46
C HIS A 46 -0.33 2.05 12.65
N ASN A 47 1.00 2.21 12.71
CA ASN A 47 1.65 2.91 13.81
C ASN A 47 1.43 4.42 13.73
N GLY A 48 1.39 4.99 12.52
CA GLY A 48 1.11 6.39 12.29
C GLY A 48 -0.26 6.78 12.83
N PHE A 49 -1.27 5.92 12.63
CA PHE A 49 -2.58 6.08 13.26
C PHE A 49 -2.50 6.06 14.79
N LEU A 50 -1.93 4.99 15.36
CA LEU A 50 -1.91 4.79 16.82
C LEU A 50 -1.17 5.91 17.56
N ASN A 51 -0.18 6.51 16.91
CA ASN A 51 0.66 7.57 17.48
C ASN A 51 0.27 8.98 17.01
N ASN A 52 -0.85 9.15 16.28
CA ASN A 52 -1.29 10.43 15.72
C ASN A 52 -0.18 11.18 14.96
N VAL A 53 0.56 10.44 14.13
CA VAL A 53 1.67 11.00 13.34
C VAL A 53 1.12 11.92 12.25
N LYS A 54 1.77 13.08 12.06
CA LYS A 54 1.41 14.03 11.01
C LYS A 54 1.56 13.40 9.61
N PRO A 55 0.69 13.75 8.65
CA PRO A 55 0.80 13.30 7.26
C PRO A 55 2.20 13.50 6.63
N ASP A 56 2.87 14.61 6.97
CA ASP A 56 4.22 14.94 6.48
C ASP A 56 5.25 13.87 6.80
N VAL A 57 5.27 13.45 8.07
CA VAL A 57 6.20 12.45 8.58
C VAL A 57 5.83 11.07 8.02
N LEU A 58 4.53 10.77 7.94
CA LEU A 58 4.07 9.49 7.40
C LEU A 58 4.50 9.30 5.95
N VAL A 59 4.34 10.31 5.08
CA VAL A 59 4.74 10.23 3.66
C VAL A 59 6.26 10.10 3.49
N GLU A 60 7.06 10.72 4.37
CA GLU A 60 8.52 10.55 4.37
C GLU A 60 8.94 9.12 4.69
N MET A 61 8.19 8.44 5.57
CA MET A 61 8.50 7.06 5.96
C MET A 61 8.09 6.02 4.90
N LEU A 62 7.07 6.31 4.08
CA LEU A 62 6.64 5.41 3.01
C LEU A 62 7.77 5.21 2.00
N SER A 63 7.93 3.97 1.52
CA SER A 63 8.95 3.59 0.53
C SER A 63 8.34 2.91 -0.69
N ASN A 64 8.98 3.09 -1.84
CA ASN A 64 8.71 2.39 -3.11
C ASN A 64 10.02 1.97 -3.81
N GLU A 65 11.12 1.91 -3.07
CA GLU A 65 12.44 1.60 -3.62
C GLU A 65 12.53 0.14 -4.07
N ALA A 66 11.89 -0.79 -3.36
CA ALA A 66 11.82 -2.19 -3.80
C ALA A 66 10.99 -2.33 -5.08
N VAL A 67 9.93 -1.53 -5.24
CA VAL A 67 9.15 -1.49 -6.49
C VAL A 67 10.00 -0.95 -7.64
N LYS A 68 10.70 0.17 -7.46
CA LYS A 68 11.61 0.72 -8.48
C LYS A 68 12.71 -0.26 -8.87
N GLU A 69 13.29 -0.95 -7.90
CA GLU A 69 14.33 -1.95 -8.15
C GLU A 69 13.77 -3.17 -8.91
N ALA A 70 12.57 -3.63 -8.55
CA ALA A 70 11.89 -4.70 -9.27
C ALA A 70 11.63 -4.30 -10.74
N ILE A 71 11.20 -3.06 -11.00
CA ILE A 71 11.01 -2.52 -12.36
C ILE A 71 12.33 -2.53 -13.15
N LYS A 72 13.43 -2.04 -12.57
CA LYS A 72 14.76 -2.04 -13.22
C LYS A 72 15.21 -3.45 -13.61
N ASN A 73 14.85 -4.45 -12.81
CA ASN A 73 15.16 -5.85 -13.05
C ASN A 73 14.10 -6.59 -13.90
N ASN A 74 13.17 -5.87 -14.54
CA ASN A 74 12.09 -6.43 -15.36
C ASN A 74 11.24 -7.48 -14.61
N PHE A 75 11.10 -7.33 -13.30
CA PHE A 75 10.23 -8.17 -12.50
C PHE A 75 8.77 -7.98 -12.93
N ARG A 76 8.04 -9.09 -13.06
CA ARG A 76 6.60 -9.06 -13.31
C ARG A 76 5.88 -9.15 -11.97
N PHE A 77 5.20 -8.09 -11.56
CA PHE A 77 4.42 -8.05 -10.33
C PHE A 77 3.24 -9.05 -10.32
N ARG A 78 2.80 -9.57 -11.47
CA ARG A 78 1.93 -10.77 -11.52
C ARG A 78 2.51 -12.00 -10.79
N LYS A 79 3.83 -12.06 -10.55
CA LYS A 79 4.46 -13.11 -9.72
C LYS A 79 4.14 -12.98 -8.23
N LEU A 80 3.65 -11.82 -7.78
CA LEU A 80 3.14 -11.66 -6.42
C LEU A 80 1.91 -12.56 -6.21
N LYS A 81 0.96 -12.46 -7.14
CA LYS A 81 -0.26 -13.28 -7.19
C LYS A 81 -0.73 -13.39 -8.65
N PRO A 82 -0.88 -14.61 -9.19
CA PRO A 82 -1.48 -14.79 -10.51
C PRO A 82 -3.01 -14.60 -10.46
N GLY A 83 -3.57 -14.16 -11.59
CA GLY A 83 -5.01 -13.93 -11.76
C GLY A 83 -5.41 -12.47 -11.60
N SER A 84 -6.72 -12.28 -11.46
CA SER A 84 -7.38 -10.98 -11.29
C SER A 84 -8.02 -10.85 -9.90
N ILE A 85 -8.22 -9.61 -9.49
CA ILE A 85 -9.00 -9.27 -8.31
C ILE A 85 -10.47 -9.59 -8.60
N GLU A 86 -10.95 -10.66 -8.00
CA GLU A 86 -12.37 -11.03 -7.94
C GLU A 86 -13.15 -10.28 -6.84
N PRO A 87 -14.49 -10.24 -6.92
CA PRO A 87 -15.33 -9.52 -5.94
C PRO A 87 -15.11 -9.95 -4.49
N TYR A 88 -14.83 -11.24 -4.23
CA TYR A 88 -14.62 -11.75 -2.87
C TYR A 88 -13.27 -11.34 -2.26
N HIS A 89 -12.36 -10.76 -3.04
CA HIS A 89 -11.14 -10.13 -2.50
C HIS A 89 -11.39 -8.70 -1.99
N VAL A 90 -12.54 -8.11 -2.31
CA VAL A 90 -12.84 -6.70 -2.06
C VAL A 90 -13.68 -6.55 -0.80
N TYR A 91 -13.03 -6.22 0.31
CA TYR A 91 -13.69 -5.98 1.59
C TYR A 91 -14.09 -4.51 1.83
N ASP A 92 -13.64 -3.60 0.96
CA ASP A 92 -13.95 -2.17 1.03
C ASP A 92 -14.57 -1.71 -0.29
N ASP A 93 -15.72 -1.06 -0.22
CA ASP A 93 -16.49 -0.62 -1.38
C ASP A 93 -15.72 0.32 -2.32
N ARG A 94 -14.76 1.11 -1.80
CA ARG A 94 -13.92 2.01 -2.61
C ARG A 94 -13.04 1.24 -3.59
N ASN A 95 -12.78 -0.03 -3.29
CA ASN A 95 -11.94 -0.91 -4.09
C ASN A 95 -12.71 -1.68 -5.17
N LYS A 96 -14.06 -1.58 -5.23
CA LYS A 96 -14.88 -2.25 -6.27
C LYS A 96 -14.42 -1.93 -7.70
N LYS A 97 -13.92 -0.71 -7.94
CA LYS A 97 -13.39 -0.29 -9.25
C LYS A 97 -12.11 -1.01 -9.69
N TYR A 98 -11.46 -1.75 -8.80
CA TYR A 98 -10.25 -2.52 -9.08
C TYR A 98 -10.55 -4.00 -9.39
N ILE A 99 -11.81 -4.42 -9.38
CA ILE A 99 -12.20 -5.76 -9.81
C ILE A 99 -11.76 -5.97 -11.27
N GLY A 100 -11.21 -7.15 -11.56
CA GLY A 100 -10.63 -7.50 -12.87
C GLY A 100 -9.19 -6.98 -13.09
N TRP A 101 -8.62 -6.20 -12.16
CA TRP A 101 -7.22 -5.81 -12.23
C TRP A 101 -6.32 -6.92 -11.70
N ASP A 102 -5.06 -6.94 -12.15
CA ASP A 102 -4.04 -7.85 -11.63
C ASP A 102 -3.12 -7.13 -10.63
N ALA A 103 -2.20 -7.89 -10.04
CA ALA A 103 -1.22 -7.34 -9.10
C ALA A 103 -0.29 -6.30 -9.75
N GLU A 104 -0.08 -6.36 -11.07
CA GLU A 104 0.73 -5.40 -11.83
C GLU A 104 0.08 -4.02 -11.81
N LYS A 105 -1.15 -3.92 -12.32
CA LYS A 105 -1.89 -2.65 -12.39
C LYS A 105 -2.07 -2.03 -11.01
N LEU A 106 -2.30 -2.85 -10.00
CA LEU A 106 -2.47 -2.35 -8.64
C LEU A 106 -1.15 -1.82 -8.07
N MET A 107 -0.02 -2.48 -8.33
CA MET A 107 1.30 -2.01 -7.91
C MET A 107 1.67 -0.67 -8.57
N ASP A 108 1.45 -0.53 -9.88
CA ASP A 108 1.71 0.72 -10.59
C ASP A 108 0.94 1.89 -9.95
N LYS A 109 -0.33 1.67 -9.59
CA LYS A 109 -1.15 2.70 -8.92
C LYS A 109 -0.80 2.97 -7.47
N ILE A 110 -0.08 2.07 -6.81
CA ILE A 110 0.50 2.30 -5.49
C ILE A 110 1.76 3.15 -5.63
N ASP A 111 2.65 2.76 -6.54
CA ASP A 111 3.91 3.46 -6.84
C ASP A 111 3.66 4.92 -7.26
N GLU A 112 2.83 5.11 -8.28
CA GLU A 112 2.42 6.44 -8.77
C GLU A 112 1.90 7.33 -7.63
N LYS A 113 1.09 6.76 -6.73
CA LYS A 113 0.45 7.52 -5.65
C LYS A 113 1.43 7.89 -4.54
N ILE A 114 2.43 7.05 -4.26
CA ILE A 114 3.52 7.40 -3.31
C ILE A 114 4.33 8.57 -3.88
N GLU A 115 4.73 8.50 -5.14
CA GLU A 115 5.48 9.57 -5.79
C GLU A 115 4.67 10.86 -5.91
N GLU A 116 3.38 10.78 -6.23
CA GLU A 116 2.49 11.94 -6.27
C GLU A 116 2.42 12.65 -4.92
N LEU A 117 2.25 11.91 -3.81
CA LEU A 117 2.24 12.49 -2.46
C LEU A 117 3.57 13.16 -2.11
N ARG A 118 4.70 12.51 -2.44
CA ARG A 118 6.04 13.08 -2.24
C ARG A 118 6.25 14.35 -3.06
N ASN A 119 5.79 14.37 -4.32
CA ASN A 119 5.91 15.53 -5.18
C ASN A 119 5.07 16.70 -4.69
N ILE A 120 3.81 16.45 -4.29
CA ILE A 120 2.95 17.48 -3.67
C ILE A 120 3.65 18.08 -2.45
N LYS A 121 4.21 17.24 -1.57
CA LYS A 121 4.94 17.70 -0.39
C LYS A 121 6.12 18.61 -0.78
N LYS A 122 6.97 18.15 -1.70
CA LYS A 122 8.15 18.91 -2.18
C LYS A 122 7.77 20.24 -2.82
N MET A 123 6.69 20.26 -3.61
CA MET A 123 6.20 21.48 -4.28
C MET A 123 5.62 22.51 -3.30
N ASN A 124 5.27 22.11 -2.08
CA ASN A 124 4.72 22.98 -1.04
C ASN A 124 5.71 23.15 0.13
N SER A 125 6.99 23.39 -0.19
CA SER A 125 8.05 23.65 0.79
C SER A 125 8.24 22.53 1.82
N ASN A 126 8.09 21.29 1.38
CA ASN A 126 8.17 20.08 2.21
C ASN A 126 7.13 20.02 3.34
N SER A 127 5.95 20.61 3.15
CA SER A 127 4.85 20.60 4.12
C SER A 127 3.48 20.38 3.45
N PHE A 128 2.57 19.69 4.14
CA PHE A 128 1.17 19.56 3.73
C PHE A 128 0.24 20.65 4.33
N GLU A 129 0.74 21.53 5.20
CA GLU A 129 -0.09 22.49 5.95
C GLU A 129 -0.90 23.45 5.07
N SER A 130 -0.35 23.87 3.92
CA SER A 130 -0.96 24.84 3.00
C SER A 130 -1.46 24.22 1.69
N VAL A 131 -1.55 22.89 1.62
CA VAL A 131 -1.87 22.16 0.40
C VAL A 131 -3.36 22.20 0.10
N ARG A 132 -3.72 22.49 -1.17
CA ARG A 132 -5.10 22.50 -1.64
C ARG A 132 -5.69 21.09 -1.86
N ASN A 133 -4.84 20.10 -2.10
CA ASN A 133 -5.23 18.72 -2.29
C ASN A 133 -5.78 18.12 -0.99
N ASN A 134 -6.76 17.21 -1.11
CA ASN A 134 -7.26 16.46 0.04
C ASN A 134 -6.29 15.32 0.41
N ILE A 135 -5.26 15.65 1.21
CA ILE A 135 -4.21 14.72 1.61
C ILE A 135 -4.76 13.52 2.39
N SER A 136 -5.73 13.74 3.28
CA SER A 136 -6.35 12.65 4.05
C SER A 136 -7.01 11.62 3.11
N LEU A 137 -7.76 12.06 2.10
CA LEU A 137 -8.37 11.18 1.11
C LEU A 137 -7.31 10.45 0.26
N MET A 138 -6.23 11.14 -0.14
CA MET A 138 -5.16 10.53 -0.92
C MET A 138 -4.43 9.44 -0.15
N LEU A 139 -4.10 9.69 1.12
CA LEU A 139 -3.50 8.71 2.03
C LEU A 139 -4.44 7.53 2.30
N SER A 140 -5.72 7.81 2.51
CA SER A 140 -6.74 6.78 2.67
C SER A 140 -6.81 5.87 1.45
N ASN A 141 -6.88 6.44 0.25
CA ASN A 141 -6.88 5.68 -1.00
C ASN A 141 -5.61 4.85 -1.17
N LEU A 142 -4.44 5.39 -0.81
CA LEU A 142 -3.17 4.67 -0.87
C LEU A 142 -3.18 3.45 0.07
N TYR A 143 -3.56 3.64 1.33
CA TYR A 143 -3.67 2.56 2.29
C TYR A 143 -4.62 1.46 1.80
N TYR A 144 -5.82 1.81 1.33
CA TYR A 144 -6.80 0.81 0.88
C TYR A 144 -6.34 0.05 -0.37
N ARG A 145 -5.56 0.66 -1.26
CA ARG A 145 -4.91 -0.04 -2.39
C ARG A 145 -3.85 -1.02 -1.91
N MET A 146 -2.98 -0.60 -0.99
CA MET A 146 -1.96 -1.48 -0.40
C MET A 146 -2.61 -2.66 0.34
N LYS A 147 -3.67 -2.38 1.11
CA LYS A 147 -4.42 -3.40 1.82
C LYS A 147 -5.09 -4.38 0.84
N LEU A 148 -5.71 -3.87 -0.24
CA LEU A 148 -6.29 -4.72 -1.29
C LEU A 148 -5.25 -5.63 -1.93
N LEU A 149 -4.07 -5.11 -2.24
CA LEU A 149 -2.99 -5.92 -2.81
C LEU A 149 -2.60 -7.05 -1.85
N ALA A 150 -2.46 -6.74 -0.56
CA ALA A 150 -2.14 -7.75 0.44
C ALA A 150 -3.26 -8.78 0.63
N ASP A 151 -4.53 -8.34 0.63
CA ASP A 151 -5.71 -9.23 0.68
C ASP A 151 -5.76 -10.14 -0.56
N PHE A 152 -5.46 -9.61 -1.74
CA PHE A 152 -5.39 -10.38 -2.99
C PHE A 152 -4.24 -11.38 -3.01
N ILE A 153 -3.07 -11.03 -2.46
CA ILE A 153 -1.96 -11.98 -2.30
C ILE A 153 -2.35 -13.12 -1.35
N ARG A 154 -3.13 -12.83 -0.30
CA ARG A 154 -3.57 -13.80 0.71
C ARG A 154 -4.64 -14.78 0.24
N SER A 155 -5.48 -14.40 -0.72
CA SER A 155 -6.76 -15.06 -1.05
C SER A 155 -6.71 -16.56 -1.34
N ASP A 156 -5.54 -17.08 -1.73
CA ASP A 156 -5.35 -18.48 -2.15
C ASP A 156 -4.59 -19.32 -1.11
N VAL A 157 -4.22 -18.74 0.02
CA VAL A 157 -3.63 -19.50 1.13
C VAL A 157 -4.76 -20.21 1.86
N LYS A 158 -5.05 -21.44 1.41
CA LYS A 158 -5.83 -22.43 2.15
C LYS A 158 -5.14 -22.81 3.46
#